data_AF-A0A1H8YRD0-F1
#
_entry.id   AF-A0A1H8YRD0-F1
#
_cell.length_a   1.000
_cell.length_b   1.000
_cell.length_c   1.000
_cell.angle_alpha   90.00
_cell.angle_beta   90.00
_cell.angle_gamma   90.00
#
_symmetry.space_group_name_H-M   'P 1'
#
loop_
_entity.id
_entity.type
_entity.pdbx_description
1 polymer ?
#
loop_
_entity_poly.entity_id
_entity_poly.type
_entity_poly.pdbx_seq_one_letter_code
_entity_poly.pdbx_strand_id
1 'polypeptide(L)'
;MRGTGTAPGDIELIYKAVIDYMKGIQWLRDTDIEALHKEVSEIYKTIVPFKSICDLNISDRHRLELEKLADRYNEVITPDQLREYYDHKKYESGIWKMISINGWLLPTYRSTSIVTPLDSPWKPYRRRYVILYQPADRKCAVMRRDYKWLWRSIKYCIWIMIRFRLL
;
A
#
# COMPACT_ATOMS: atom_id res chain seq x y z
N MET A 1 3.58 16.83 9.81
CA MET A 1 2.67 15.94 9.03
C MET A 1 1.86 15.08 9.99
N ARG A 2 0.52 15.13 9.89
CA ARG A 2 -0.38 14.16 10.50
C ARG A 2 -0.69 13.11 9.43
N GLY A 3 -0.37 11.84 9.68
CA GLY A 3 -0.76 10.76 8.78
C GLY A 3 -2.27 10.57 8.86
N THR A 4 -2.91 10.42 7.71
CA THR A 4 -4.37 10.27 7.60
C THR A 4 -4.79 8.83 7.35
N GLY A 5 -3.84 7.94 7.02
CA GLY A 5 -4.06 6.50 6.93
C GLY A 5 -2.85 5.70 7.42
N THR A 6 -2.95 4.38 7.31
CA THR A 6 -1.99 3.44 7.91
C THR A 6 -1.44 2.47 6.89
N ALA A 7 -0.11 2.48 6.73
CA ALA A 7 0.61 1.45 5.98
C ALA A 7 0.73 0.25 6.93
N PRO A 8 -0.15 -0.75 6.86
CA PRO A 8 -0.40 -1.64 5.72
C PRO A 8 -1.90 -1.88 5.48
N GLY A 9 -2.57 -0.97 4.79
CA GLY A 9 -4.00 -1.08 4.54
C GLY A 9 -4.45 -2.30 3.75
N ASP A 10 -3.58 -2.78 2.87
CA ASP A 10 -3.88 -3.85 1.94
C ASP A 10 -4.13 -5.20 2.64
N ILE A 11 -3.59 -5.40 3.85
CA ILE A 11 -3.72 -6.69 4.55
C ILE A 11 -5.17 -6.98 4.97
N GLU A 12 -5.98 -5.95 5.24
CA GLU A 12 -7.38 -6.14 5.60
C GLU A 12 -8.19 -6.59 4.39
N LEU A 13 -7.88 -6.04 3.22
CA LEU A 13 -8.46 -6.48 1.96
C LEU A 13 -8.01 -7.89 1.58
N ILE A 14 -6.72 -8.22 1.75
CA ILE A 14 -6.21 -9.59 1.52
C ILE A 14 -6.90 -10.58 2.46
N TYR A 15 -7.01 -10.26 3.74
CA TYR A 15 -7.69 -11.09 4.71
C TYR A 15 -9.17 -11.30 4.34
N LYS A 16 -9.89 -10.23 3.97
CA LYS A 16 -11.28 -10.32 3.48
C LYS A 16 -11.37 -11.18 2.23
N ALA A 17 -10.48 -10.99 1.25
CA ALA A 17 -10.46 -11.79 0.03
C ALA A 17 -10.26 -13.28 0.31
N VAL A 18 -9.40 -13.63 1.28
CA VAL A 18 -9.21 -15.03 1.70
C VAL A 18 -10.47 -15.59 2.37
N ILE A 19 -11.11 -14.82 3.25
CA ILE A 19 -12.39 -15.21 3.88
C ILE A 19 -13.46 -15.45 2.82
N ASP A 20 -13.57 -14.54 1.85
CA ASP A 20 -14.54 -14.60 0.76
C ASP A 20 -14.27 -15.81 -0.15
N TYR A 21 -13.01 -16.11 -0.46
CA TYR A 21 -12.60 -17.32 -1.16
C TYR A 21 -13.01 -18.61 -0.41
N MET A 22 -12.81 -18.64 0.91
CA MET A 22 -13.14 -19.80 1.74
C MET A 22 -14.65 -20.09 1.85
N LYS A 23 -15.52 -19.14 1.48
CA LYS A 23 -16.98 -19.39 1.38
C LYS A 23 -17.35 -20.30 0.20
N GLY A 24 -16.41 -20.51 -0.72
CA GLY A 24 -16.54 -21.44 -1.84
C GLY A 24 -17.27 -20.85 -3.06
N ILE A 25 -17.31 -21.65 -4.12
CA ILE A 25 -17.78 -21.22 -5.44
C ILE A 25 -19.24 -20.82 -5.46
N GLN A 26 -20.08 -21.45 -4.64
CA GLN A 26 -21.51 -21.13 -4.62
C GLN A 26 -21.77 -19.72 -4.09
N TRP A 27 -21.07 -19.34 -3.01
CA TRP A 27 -21.14 -17.97 -2.51
C TRP A 27 -20.71 -16.95 -3.57
N LEU A 28 -19.62 -17.22 -4.32
CA LEU A 28 -19.18 -16.32 -5.40
C LEU A 28 -20.24 -16.15 -6.50
N ARG A 29 -20.98 -17.21 -6.85
CA ARG A 29 -22.04 -17.17 -7.87
C ARG A 29 -23.25 -16.37 -7.42
N ASP A 30 -23.61 -16.49 -6.15
CA ASP A 30 -24.81 -15.87 -5.58
C ASP A 30 -24.54 -14.44 -5.08
N THR A 31 -23.28 -14.00 -5.07
CA THR A 31 -22.89 -12.68 -4.59
C THR A 31 -23.22 -11.60 -5.60
N ASP A 32 -23.88 -10.55 -5.14
CA ASP A 32 -23.98 -9.28 -5.88
C ASP A 32 -22.59 -8.62 -5.92
N ILE A 33 -21.96 -8.71 -7.09
CA ILE A 33 -20.59 -8.22 -7.33
C ILE A 33 -20.52 -6.70 -7.21
N GLU A 34 -21.57 -5.97 -7.61
CA GLU A 34 -21.58 -4.50 -7.54
C GLU A 34 -21.68 -4.04 -6.09
N ALA A 35 -22.56 -4.68 -5.31
CA ALA A 35 -22.67 -4.41 -3.88
C ALA A 35 -21.36 -4.72 -3.14
N LEU A 36 -20.74 -5.87 -3.44
CA LEU A 36 -19.45 -6.25 -2.85
C LEU A 36 -18.33 -5.28 -3.26
N HIS A 37 -18.28 -4.87 -4.53
CA HIS A 37 -17.30 -3.90 -5.00
C HIS A 37 -17.44 -2.56 -4.28
N LYS A 38 -18.68 -2.09 -4.06
CA LYS A 38 -18.96 -0.87 -3.29
C LYS A 38 -18.47 -1.01 -1.84
N GLU A 39 -18.76 -2.12 -1.18
CA GLU A 39 -18.30 -2.40 0.19
C GLU A 39 -16.77 -2.35 0.29
N VAL A 40 -16.08 -3.11 -0.57
CA VAL A 40 -14.61 -3.18 -0.62
C VAL A 40 -13.99 -1.81 -0.90
N SER A 41 -14.61 -1.04 -1.80
CA SER A 41 -14.14 0.30 -2.15
C SER A 41 -14.25 1.28 -0.99
N GLU A 42 -15.33 1.24 -0.20
CA GLU A 42 -15.49 2.10 0.98
C GLU A 42 -14.50 1.73 2.10
N ILE A 43 -14.23 0.43 2.28
CA ILE A 43 -13.15 -0.03 3.17
C ILE A 43 -11.81 0.57 2.71
N TYR A 44 -11.49 0.46 1.42
CA TYR A 44 -10.22 0.96 0.89
C TYR A 44 -10.08 2.48 1.05
N LYS A 45 -11.13 3.27 0.74
CA LYS A 45 -11.14 4.73 0.92
C LYS A 45 -10.89 5.15 2.37
N THR A 46 -11.38 4.36 3.32
CA THR A 46 -11.21 4.62 4.76
C THR A 46 -9.77 4.38 5.19
N ILE A 47 -9.17 3.29 4.70
CA ILE A 47 -7.83 2.86 5.09
C ILE A 47 -6.75 3.70 4.38
N VAL A 48 -6.96 3.97 3.09
CA VAL A 48 -6.06 4.72 2.21
C VAL A 48 -6.81 5.92 1.63
N PRO A 49 -6.97 7.01 2.41
CA PRO A 49 -7.73 8.18 1.97
C PRO A 49 -6.95 8.97 0.93
N PHE A 50 -7.10 8.58 -0.34
CA PHE A 50 -6.56 9.29 -1.49
C PHE A 50 -7.24 10.65 -1.64
N LYS A 51 -6.44 11.70 -1.80
CA LYS A 51 -6.85 13.09 -1.97
C LYS A 51 -6.04 13.74 -3.09
N SER A 52 -6.48 14.88 -3.59
CA SER A 52 -5.64 15.68 -4.51
C SER A 52 -4.38 16.16 -3.79
N ILE A 53 -3.31 16.47 -4.53
CA ILE A 53 -2.07 17.01 -3.97
C ILE A 53 -2.34 18.29 -3.17
N CYS A 54 -3.25 19.14 -3.65
CA CYS A 54 -3.60 20.41 -3.03
C CYS A 54 -4.24 20.25 -1.64
N ASP A 55 -5.03 19.18 -1.46
CA ASP A 55 -5.79 18.89 -0.23
C ASP A 55 -4.95 18.17 0.84
N LEU A 56 -3.67 17.90 0.54
CA LEU A 56 -2.78 17.25 1.49
C LEU A 56 -2.25 18.24 2.54
N ASN A 57 -2.31 17.81 3.80
CA ASN A 57 -1.67 18.51 4.92
C ASN A 57 -0.18 18.15 5.03
N ILE A 58 0.61 18.62 4.06
CA ILE A 58 2.06 18.41 3.92
C ILE A 58 2.79 19.75 3.77
N SER A 59 4.10 19.76 3.99
CA SER A 59 4.91 20.99 3.82
C SER A 59 5.09 21.33 2.33
N ASP A 60 5.31 22.61 2.04
CA ASP A 60 5.50 23.13 0.68
C ASP A 60 6.61 22.41 -0.09
N ARG A 61 7.72 22.09 0.58
CA ARG A 61 8.80 21.29 -0.02
C ARG A 61 8.30 19.95 -0.59
N HIS A 62 7.49 19.21 0.18
CA HIS A 62 6.98 17.91 -0.25
C HIS A 62 5.90 18.06 -1.32
N ARG A 63 5.12 19.15 -1.27
CA ARG A 63 4.16 19.50 -2.31
C ARG A 63 4.87 19.75 -3.65
N LEU A 64 5.94 20.55 -3.65
CA LEU A 64 6.77 20.79 -4.83
C LEU A 64 7.42 19.50 -5.37
N GLU A 65 7.92 18.63 -4.48
CA GLU A 65 8.46 17.33 -4.89
C GLU A 65 7.38 16.42 -5.53
N LEU A 66 6.15 16.46 -5.03
CA LEU A 66 5.01 15.72 -5.61
C LEU A 66 4.56 16.31 -6.95
N GLU A 67 4.50 17.62 -7.10
CA GLU A 67 4.14 18.28 -8.36
C GLU A 67 5.15 17.94 -9.45
N LYS A 68 6.45 18.06 -9.15
CA LYS A 68 7.52 17.64 -10.06
C LYS A 68 7.42 16.16 -10.43
N LEU A 69 7.08 15.30 -9.47
CA LEU A 69 6.86 13.88 -9.73
C LEU A 69 5.64 13.68 -10.64
N ALA A 70 4.54 14.39 -10.38
CA ALA A 70 3.31 14.30 -11.15
C ALA A 70 3.49 14.74 -12.59
N ASP A 71 4.29 15.78 -12.84
CA ASP A 71 4.59 16.26 -14.18
C ASP A 71 5.39 15.21 -14.98
N ARG A 72 6.35 14.52 -14.36
CA ARG A 72 7.07 13.41 -15.01
C ARG A 72 6.18 12.24 -15.43
N TYR A 73 5.05 12.04 -14.76
CA TYR A 73 4.10 10.97 -15.08
C TYR A 73 2.99 11.40 -16.04
N ASN A 74 2.84 12.70 -16.33
CA ASN A 74 1.96 13.16 -17.41
C ASN A 74 2.54 12.84 -18.79
N GLU A 75 3.85 12.61 -18.87
CA GLU A 75 4.51 12.05 -20.03
C GLU A 75 4.13 10.56 -20.09
N VAL A 76 3.50 10.16 -21.20
CA VAL A 76 2.92 8.82 -21.45
C VAL A 76 3.73 7.71 -20.78
N ILE A 77 3.10 6.93 -19.89
CA ILE A 77 3.73 5.73 -19.31
C ILE A 77 4.13 4.82 -20.46
N THR A 78 5.43 4.68 -20.67
CA THR A 78 5.94 3.90 -21.80
C THR A 78 5.76 2.41 -21.54
N PRO A 79 5.61 1.57 -22.58
CA PRO A 79 5.59 0.12 -22.42
C PRO A 79 6.82 -0.42 -21.68
N ASP A 80 7.96 0.24 -21.78
CA ASP A 80 9.18 -0.14 -21.08
C ASP A 80 9.11 0.15 -19.57
N GLN A 81 8.51 1.27 -19.16
CA GLN A 81 8.21 1.53 -17.74
C GLN A 81 7.22 0.51 -17.16
N LEU A 82 6.26 0.06 -17.96
CA LEU A 82 5.36 -1.04 -17.60
C LEU A 82 6.09 -2.38 -17.46
N ARG A 83 7.03 -2.69 -18.37
CA ARG A 83 7.85 -3.91 -18.26
C ARG A 83 8.75 -3.88 -17.04
N GLU A 84 9.41 -2.74 -16.77
CA GLU A 84 10.22 -2.55 -15.57
C GLU A 84 9.37 -2.69 -14.29
N TYR A 85 8.12 -2.24 -14.32
CA TYR A 85 7.19 -2.47 -13.21
C TYR A 85 6.93 -3.95 -12.93
N TYR A 86 6.80 -4.78 -13.95
CA TYR A 86 6.62 -6.23 -13.78
C TYR A 86 7.95 -6.99 -13.59
N ASP A 87 9.10 -6.31 -13.67
CA ASP A 87 10.39 -6.93 -13.38
C ASP A 87 10.51 -7.27 -11.89
N HIS A 88 10.84 -8.53 -11.61
CA HIS A 88 11.06 -9.02 -10.26
C HIS A 88 12.28 -8.40 -9.57
N LYS A 89 13.21 -7.81 -10.32
CA LYS A 89 14.40 -7.14 -9.77
C LYS A 89 14.07 -6.06 -8.75
N LYS A 90 12.93 -5.37 -8.86
CA LYS A 90 12.52 -4.35 -7.88
C LYS A 90 12.25 -4.92 -6.47
N TYR A 91 11.98 -6.22 -6.39
CA TYR A 91 11.78 -6.95 -5.13
C TYR A 91 13.09 -7.52 -4.57
N GLU A 92 14.15 -7.60 -5.38
CA GLU A 92 15.47 -8.01 -4.89
C GLU A 92 15.93 -7.06 -3.78
N SER A 93 16.29 -7.65 -2.65
CA SER A 93 16.78 -6.91 -1.50
C SER A 93 17.78 -7.72 -0.71
N GLY A 94 18.65 -7.01 0.01
CA GLY A 94 19.52 -7.65 0.98
C GLY A 94 18.72 -8.32 2.08
N ILE A 95 19.21 -9.48 2.54
CA ILE A 95 18.63 -10.34 3.59
C ILE A 95 18.17 -9.53 4.82
N TRP A 96 18.90 -8.48 5.19
CA TRP A 96 18.55 -7.58 6.30
C TRP A 96 17.21 -6.86 6.14
N LYS A 97 16.81 -6.49 4.92
CA LYS A 97 15.51 -5.84 4.67
C LYS A 97 14.34 -6.81 4.86
N MET A 98 14.54 -8.09 4.53
CA MET A 98 13.57 -9.15 4.78
C MET A 98 13.46 -9.46 6.28
N ILE A 99 14.58 -9.72 6.95
CA ILE A 99 14.62 -10.09 8.38
C ILE A 99 14.00 -8.97 9.25
N SER A 100 14.28 -7.71 8.92
CA SER A 100 13.73 -6.58 9.68
C SER A 100 12.25 -6.29 9.38
N ILE A 101 11.57 -7.12 8.58
CA ILE A 101 10.21 -6.90 8.06
C ILE A 101 10.15 -5.49 7.45
N ASN A 102 10.90 -5.23 6.38
CA ASN A 102 11.01 -3.89 5.77
C ASN A 102 11.29 -2.77 6.80
N GLY A 103 12.14 -3.07 7.79
CA GLY A 103 12.54 -2.14 8.84
C GLY A 103 11.50 -1.90 9.93
N TRP A 104 10.45 -2.73 10.05
CA TRP A 104 9.43 -2.62 11.12
C TRP A 104 10.03 -2.94 12.48
N LEU A 105 10.99 -3.87 12.52
CA LEU A 105 11.70 -4.24 13.73
C LEU A 105 12.81 -3.25 14.14
N LEU A 106 13.03 -2.19 13.36
CA LEU A 106 14.10 -1.22 13.59
C LEU A 106 13.56 0.18 13.90
N PRO A 107 14.34 1.04 14.61
CA PRO A 107 13.95 2.42 14.85
C PRO A 107 13.70 3.18 13.54
N THR A 108 12.57 3.91 13.50
CA THR A 108 12.17 4.70 12.33
C THR A 108 12.94 6.01 12.23
N TYR A 109 13.28 6.39 11.00
CA TYR A 109 13.73 7.74 10.68
C TYR A 109 12.52 8.68 10.65
N ARG A 110 12.63 9.85 11.30
CA ARG A 110 11.61 10.91 11.29
C ARG A 110 11.56 11.66 9.96
N SER A 111 11.56 10.93 8.86
CA SER A 111 11.52 11.48 7.51
C SER A 111 10.35 10.89 6.71
N THR A 112 10.04 11.56 5.61
CA THR A 112 8.98 11.17 4.69
C THR A 112 9.59 10.59 3.41
N SER A 113 8.89 9.67 2.76
CA SER A 113 9.24 9.19 1.43
C SER A 113 8.00 9.22 0.55
N ILE A 114 8.16 9.66 -0.70
CA ILE A 114 7.12 9.60 -1.72
C ILE A 114 7.31 8.29 -2.49
N VAL A 115 6.26 7.48 -2.58
CA VAL A 115 6.27 6.15 -3.18
C VAL A 115 5.14 6.07 -4.19
N THR A 116 5.43 5.51 -5.35
CA THR A 116 4.47 5.19 -6.42
C THR A 116 4.34 3.68 -6.55
N PRO A 117 3.30 3.16 -7.22
CA PRO A 117 3.20 1.74 -7.55
C PRO A 117 4.45 1.22 -8.28
N LEU A 118 5.13 2.08 -9.04
CA LEU A 118 6.29 1.71 -9.83
C LEU A 118 7.57 1.57 -9.00
N ASP A 119 7.60 2.12 -7.81
CA ASP A 119 8.77 2.06 -6.95
C ASP A 119 8.95 0.68 -6.30
N SER A 120 10.19 0.37 -5.93
CA SER A 120 10.49 -0.78 -5.10
C SER A 120 9.72 -0.74 -3.76
N PRO A 121 9.16 -1.87 -3.28
CA PRO A 121 8.52 -1.94 -1.96
C PRO A 121 9.49 -1.63 -0.80
N TRP A 122 10.79 -1.63 -1.07
CA TRP A 122 11.84 -1.29 -0.11
C TRP A 122 12.13 0.21 -0.02
N LYS A 123 11.58 1.05 -0.91
CA LYS A 123 11.76 2.51 -0.90
C LYS A 123 11.36 3.17 0.43
N PRO A 124 10.25 2.78 1.10
CA PRO A 124 9.88 3.32 2.41
C PRO A 124 10.64 2.69 3.59
N TYR A 125 11.72 1.93 3.37
CA TYR A 125 12.47 1.25 4.44
C TYR A 125 12.81 2.19 5.61
N ARG A 126 12.36 1.82 6.81
CA ARG A 126 12.51 2.60 8.06
C ARG A 126 11.97 4.04 8.05
N ARG A 127 11.19 4.45 7.04
CA ARG A 127 10.56 5.78 7.01
C ARG A 127 9.33 5.82 7.93
N ARG A 128 9.14 6.91 8.66
CA ARG A 128 7.98 7.08 9.56
C ARG A 128 6.71 7.45 8.79
N TYR A 129 6.87 8.24 7.73
CA TYR A 129 5.77 8.70 6.88
C TYR A 129 6.02 8.29 5.44
N VAL A 130 4.94 7.91 4.75
CA VAL A 130 4.96 7.56 3.33
C VAL A 130 3.85 8.33 2.65
N ILE A 131 4.15 9.01 1.56
CA ILE A 131 3.15 9.58 0.67
C ILE A 131 3.02 8.60 -0.49
N LEU A 132 1.90 7.90 -0.55
CA LEU A 132 1.54 7.08 -1.69
C LEU A 132 1.02 8.01 -2.78
N TYR A 133 1.67 8.05 -3.94
CA TYR A 133 1.20 8.79 -5.11
C TYR A 133 0.74 7.79 -6.18
N GLN A 134 -0.48 7.98 -6.67
CA GLN A 134 -1.05 7.18 -7.75
C GLN A 134 -1.03 8.00 -9.04
N PRO A 135 -0.15 7.66 -10.01
CA PRO A 135 0.00 8.42 -11.25
C PRO A 135 -1.30 8.52 -12.06
N ALA A 136 -2.06 7.42 -12.15
CA ALA A 136 -3.26 7.34 -12.97
C ALA A 136 -4.32 8.40 -12.62
N ASP A 137 -4.54 8.65 -11.33
CA ASP A 137 -5.59 9.57 -10.85
C ASP A 137 -5.02 10.90 -10.34
N ARG A 138 -3.69 11.07 -10.34
CA ARG A 138 -2.95 12.18 -9.72
C ARG A 138 -3.35 12.43 -8.26
N LYS A 139 -3.68 11.35 -7.55
CA LYS A 139 -4.08 11.37 -6.14
C LYS A 139 -2.98 10.85 -5.24
N CYS A 140 -3.04 11.28 -3.98
CA CYS A 140 -2.08 10.94 -2.96
C CYS A 140 -2.75 10.51 -1.66
N ALA A 141 -2.10 9.62 -0.91
CA ALA A 141 -2.49 9.30 0.47
C ALA A 141 -1.27 9.40 1.41
N VAL A 142 -1.43 10.08 2.55
CA VAL A 142 -0.36 10.23 3.55
C VAL A 142 -0.50 9.15 4.61
N MET A 143 0.36 8.14 4.52
CA MET A 143 0.43 7.02 5.44
C MET A 143 1.44 7.29 6.55
N ARG A 144 1.15 6.77 7.74
CA ARG A 144 2.11 6.68 8.84
C ARG A 144 2.31 5.22 9.22
N ARG A 145 3.54 4.91 9.62
CA ARG A 145 3.84 3.63 10.26
C ARG A 145 3.05 3.49 11.56
N ASP A 146 2.24 2.44 11.66
CA ASP A 146 1.44 2.13 12.84
C ASP A 146 1.60 0.66 13.24
N TYR A 147 2.22 0.43 14.39
CA TYR A 147 2.51 -0.91 14.91
C TYR A 147 1.24 -1.70 15.25
N LYS A 148 0.11 -1.04 15.53
CA LYS A 148 -1.17 -1.74 15.73
C LYS A 148 -1.54 -2.54 14.49
N TRP A 149 -1.33 -1.95 13.32
CA TRP A 149 -1.62 -2.61 12.06
C TRP A 149 -0.58 -3.68 11.68
N LEU A 150 0.69 -3.51 12.06
CA LEU A 150 1.67 -4.59 11.93
C LEU A 150 1.21 -5.84 12.69
N TRP A 151 0.83 -5.68 13.96
CA TRP A 151 0.34 -6.79 14.78
C TRP A 151 -0.94 -7.41 14.23
N ARG A 152 -1.86 -6.57 13.71
CA ARG A 152 -3.06 -7.05 13.02
C ARG A 152 -2.71 -7.87 11.77
N SER A 153 -1.73 -7.41 11.00
CA SER A 153 -1.21 -8.12 9.82
C SER A 153 -0.66 -9.50 10.19
N ILE A 154 0.18 -9.56 11.23
CA ILE A 154 0.76 -10.82 11.72
C ILE A 154 -0.35 -11.79 12.14
N LYS A 155 -1.37 -11.31 12.88
CA LYS A 155 -2.52 -12.13 13.27
C LYS A 155 -3.26 -12.69 12.05
N TYR A 156 -3.50 -11.88 11.03
CA TYR A 156 -4.14 -12.33 9.79
C TYR A 156 -3.29 -13.35 9.05
N CYS A 157 -1.98 -13.13 8.92
CA CYS A 157 -1.08 -14.12 8.30
C CYS A 157 -1.09 -15.45 9.06
N ILE A 158 -1.00 -15.43 10.40
CA ILE A 158 -1.06 -16.66 11.22
C ILE A 158 -2.40 -17.38 11.03
N TRP A 159 -3.52 -16.64 11.07
CA TRP A 159 -4.84 -17.21 10.85
C TRP A 159 -4.95 -17.89 9.48
N ILE A 160 -4.47 -17.23 8.42
CA ILE A 160 -4.45 -17.77 7.06
C ILE A 160 -3.60 -19.04 7.02
N MET A 161 -2.38 -19.01 7.56
CA MET A 161 -1.48 -20.18 7.57
C MET A 161 -2.11 -21.39 8.28
N ILE A 162 -2.76 -21.19 9.43
CA ILE A 162 -3.46 -22.26 10.16
C ILE A 162 -4.61 -22.84 9.31
N ARG A 163 -5.41 -21.99 8.66
CA ARG A 163 -6.55 -22.43 7.86
C ARG A 163 -6.15 -23.22 6.61
N PHE A 164 -5.02 -22.86 6.01
CA PHE A 164 -4.47 -23.56 4.85
C PHE A 164 -3.47 -24.68 5.21
N ARG A 165 -3.26 -24.96 6.50
CA ARG A 165 -2.29 -25.97 6.99
C ARG A 165 -0.87 -25.76 6.45
N LEU A 166 -0.45 -24.49 6.40
CA LEU A 166 0.90 -24.08 6.00
C LEU A 166 1.88 -24.02 7.19
N LEU A 167 1.36 -24.20 8.41
CA LEU A 167 2.07 -24.36 9.69
C LEU A 167 1.56 -25.65 10.33
#